data_AF-A0A950B784-F1
#
_entry.id   AF-A0A950B784-F1
#
_cell.length_a   1.000
_cell.length_b   1.000
_cell.length_c   1.000
_cell.angle_alpha   90.00
_cell.angle_beta   90.00
_cell.angle_gamma   90.00
#
_symmetry.space_group_name_H-M   'P 1'
#
loop_
_entity.id
_entity.type
_entity.pdbx_description
1 polymer ?
#
loop_
_entity_poly.entity_id
_entity_poly.type
_entity_poly.pdbx_seq_one_letter_code
_entity_poly.pdbx_strand_id
1 'polypeptide(L)'
;MPVEIPSMSIMLHRSWWVLLLRGAAAIVFGVLTWMQPAASATALVLVFGAYVFVDGLLGIYTAIKGRNQSRHWWLVLLWGLTGVIVGVLTAINPAITALVLTIYIGVWALITGVLQIVAALRLRKEIQGEWLLVLGGLLSLLFGIFVLAQPGSGMMAMLWVLATYAVIFGVLMVILAFKIKKVTA
;
A
#
# COMPACT_ATOMS: atom_id res chain seq x y z
N MET A 1 6.61 -40.38 22.41
CA MET A 1 7.59 -39.30 22.17
C MET A 1 6.86 -37.99 22.42
N PRO A 2 7.24 -37.18 23.42
CA PRO A 2 6.59 -35.90 23.68
C PRO A 2 6.91 -34.93 22.53
N VAL A 3 5.90 -34.24 22.00
CA VAL A 3 6.06 -33.21 20.99
C VAL A 3 6.64 -31.98 21.70
N GLU A 4 7.93 -31.71 21.52
CA GLU A 4 8.55 -30.45 21.95
C GLU A 4 7.96 -29.30 21.13
N ILE A 5 7.04 -28.54 21.71
CA ILE A 5 6.56 -27.29 21.13
C ILE A 5 7.71 -26.28 21.33
N PRO A 6 8.39 -25.80 20.27
CA PRO A 6 9.43 -24.79 20.44
C PRO A 6 8.82 -23.57 21.14
N SER A 7 9.38 -23.27 22.32
CA SER A 7 8.77 -22.33 23.24
C SER A 7 8.59 -20.94 22.60
N MET A 8 7.38 -20.41 22.72
CA MET A 8 6.95 -19.08 22.24
C MET A 8 7.85 -17.92 22.73
N SER A 9 8.69 -18.19 23.75
CA SER A 9 9.64 -17.28 24.38
C SER A 9 10.79 -16.81 23.48
N ILE A 10 11.29 -17.66 22.57
CA ILE A 10 12.40 -17.33 21.65
C ILE A 10 11.93 -16.39 20.53
N MET A 11 10.66 -16.49 20.12
CA MET A 11 10.05 -15.59 19.11
C MET A 11 9.79 -14.18 19.68
N LEU A 12 9.45 -14.06 20.97
CA LEU A 12 9.15 -12.77 21.62
C LEU A 12 10.41 -11.91 21.86
N HIS A 13 11.53 -12.53 22.27
CA HIS A 13 12.81 -11.83 22.46
C HIS A 13 13.38 -11.22 21.17
N ARG A 14 13.15 -11.86 20.02
CA ARG A 14 13.63 -11.34 18.72
C ARG A 14 12.69 -10.30 18.10
N SER A 15 11.43 -10.24 18.56
CA SER A 15 10.39 -9.40 17.98
C SER A 15 10.44 -7.94 18.43
N TRP A 16 10.83 -7.64 19.68
CA TRP A 16 10.81 -6.26 20.18
C TRP A 16 11.74 -5.33 19.40
N TRP A 17 12.94 -5.79 19.03
CA TRP A 17 13.89 -5.00 18.24
C TRP A 17 13.37 -4.74 16.82
N VAL A 18 12.73 -5.74 16.20
CA VAL A 18 12.12 -5.60 14.87
C VAL A 18 10.98 -4.59 14.88
N LEU A 19 10.14 -4.61 15.93
CA LEU A 19 9.06 -3.64 16.11
C LEU A 19 9.61 -2.22 16.31
N LEU A 20 10.66 -2.07 17.12
CA LEU A 20 11.29 -0.77 17.39
C LEU A 20 11.92 -0.21 16.12
N LEU A 21 12.67 -1.02 15.36
CA LEU A 21 13.31 -0.63 14.11
C LEU A 21 12.27 -0.28 13.03
N ARG A 22 11.20 -1.08 12.90
CA ARG A 22 10.07 -0.77 12.01
C ARG A 22 9.37 0.53 12.40
N GLY A 23 9.12 0.74 13.69
CA GLY A 23 8.46 1.93 14.19
C GLY A 23 9.31 3.18 13.96
N ALA A 24 10.60 3.13 14.29
CA ALA A 24 11.54 4.21 14.02
C ALA A 24 11.65 4.51 12.52
N ALA A 25 11.78 3.49 11.67
CA ALA A 25 11.80 3.66 10.22
C ALA A 25 10.51 4.32 9.69
N ALA A 26 9.34 3.93 10.19
CA ALA A 26 8.07 4.53 9.81
C ALA A 26 7.95 5.99 10.24
N ILE A 27 8.41 6.35 11.44
CA ILE A 27 8.46 7.74 11.91
C ILE A 27 9.38 8.57 11.01
N VAL A 28 10.61 8.09 10.78
CA VAL A 28 11.58 8.79 9.91
C VAL A 28 11.00 8.98 8.51
N PHE A 29 10.43 7.93 7.93
CA PHE A 29 9.78 8.02 6.63
C PHE A 29 8.63 9.04 6.60
N GLY A 30 7.77 9.05 7.62
CA GLY A 30 6.67 10.00 7.72
C GLY A 30 7.16 11.46 7.85
N VAL A 31 8.14 11.71 8.72
CA VAL A 31 8.74 13.04 8.90
C VAL A 31 9.43 13.52 7.63
N LEU A 32 10.24 12.66 6.98
CA LEU A 32 10.89 12.99 5.71
C LEU A 32 9.88 13.31 4.61
N THR A 33 8.74 12.61 4.60
CA THR A 33 7.67 12.87 3.63
C THR A 33 7.00 14.22 3.83
N TRP A 34 6.86 14.70 5.06
CA TRP A 34 6.41 16.08 5.29
C TRP A 34 7.46 17.12 4.93
N MET A 35 8.74 16.85 5.20
CA MET A 35 9.82 17.80 4.91
C MET A 35 10.12 17.91 3.40
N GLN A 36 10.05 16.80 2.68
CA GLN A 36 10.38 16.69 1.25
C GLN A 36 9.35 15.81 0.52
N PRO A 37 8.09 16.27 0.34
CA PRO A 37 7.03 15.47 -0.27
C PRO A 37 7.39 14.98 -1.68
N ALA A 38 8.02 15.84 -2.49
CA ALA A 38 8.40 15.49 -3.86
C ALA A 38 9.42 14.33 -3.89
N ALA A 39 10.46 14.37 -3.05
CA ALA A 39 11.45 13.31 -2.97
C ALA A 39 10.84 12.00 -2.49
N SER A 40 9.96 12.04 -1.48
CA SER A 40 9.24 10.86 -1.00
C SER A 40 8.31 10.27 -2.07
N ALA A 41 7.59 11.10 -2.83
CA ALA A 41 6.77 10.63 -3.94
C ALA A 41 7.62 9.90 -4.98
N THR A 42 8.73 10.51 -5.41
CA THR A 42 9.64 9.88 -6.37
C THR A 42 10.21 8.57 -5.82
N ALA A 43 10.62 8.53 -4.55
CA ALA A 43 11.12 7.31 -3.93
C ALA A 43 10.06 6.20 -3.91
N LEU A 44 8.82 6.49 -3.51
CA LEU A 44 7.71 5.52 -3.51
C LEU A 44 7.42 5.00 -4.92
N VAL A 45 7.41 5.89 -5.90
CA VAL A 45 7.16 5.55 -7.30
C VAL A 45 8.29 4.68 -7.86
N LEU A 46 9.55 4.99 -7.54
CA LEU A 46 10.69 4.17 -7.95
C LEU A 46 10.69 2.79 -7.29
N VAL A 47 10.33 2.71 -6.01
CA VAL A 47 10.17 1.42 -5.32
C VAL A 47 9.05 0.60 -5.96
N PHE A 48 7.92 1.23 -6.28
CA PHE A 48 6.84 0.58 -7.03
C PHE A 48 7.31 0.12 -8.41
N GLY A 49 7.99 0.96 -9.18
CA GLY A 49 8.52 0.63 -10.50
C GLY A 49 9.51 -0.54 -10.45
N ALA A 50 10.41 -0.55 -9.46
CA ALA A 50 11.34 -1.65 -9.24
C ALA A 50 10.61 -2.96 -8.88
N TYR A 51 9.59 -2.88 -8.02
CA TYR A 51 8.76 -4.04 -7.68
C TYR A 51 8.07 -4.60 -8.93
N VAL A 52 7.38 -3.75 -9.70
CA VAL A 52 6.65 -4.15 -10.92
C VAL A 52 7.60 -4.69 -11.99
N PHE A 53 8.81 -4.14 -12.09
CA PHE A 53 9.86 -4.65 -12.97
C PHE A 53 10.28 -6.08 -12.60
N VAL A 54 10.58 -6.32 -11.31
CA VAL A 54 10.98 -7.64 -10.82
C VAL A 54 9.84 -8.64 -10.95
N ASP A 55 8.61 -8.25 -10.58
CA ASP A 55 7.42 -9.07 -10.79
C ASP A 55 7.23 -9.41 -12.28
N GLY A 56 7.44 -8.45 -13.17
CA GLY A 56 7.40 -8.64 -14.61
C GLY A 56 8.40 -9.68 -15.10
N LEU A 57 9.65 -9.60 -14.64
CA LEU A 57 10.70 -10.57 -14.97
C LEU A 57 10.35 -11.99 -14.47
N LEU A 58 9.84 -12.09 -13.24
CA LEU A 58 9.37 -13.36 -12.68
C LEU A 58 8.16 -13.90 -13.45
N GLY A 59 7.25 -13.03 -13.88
CA GLY A 59 6.12 -13.35 -14.73
C GLY A 59 6.56 -13.94 -16.08
N ILE A 60 7.55 -13.32 -16.73
CA ILE A 60 8.11 -13.85 -17.99
C ILE A 60 8.77 -15.21 -17.76
N TYR A 61 9.56 -15.35 -16.70
CA TYR A 61 10.24 -16.61 -16.37
C TYR A 61 9.25 -17.75 -16.09
N THR A 62 8.22 -17.47 -15.27
CA THR A 62 7.17 -18.45 -14.94
C THR A 62 6.36 -18.84 -16.17
N ALA A 63 6.05 -17.88 -17.05
CA ALA A 63 5.40 -18.14 -18.32
C ALA A 63 6.24 -19.12 -19.16
N ILE A 64 7.51 -18.82 -19.41
CA ILE A 64 8.38 -19.65 -20.26
C ILE A 64 8.52 -21.08 -19.70
N LYS A 65 8.67 -21.23 -18.38
CA LYS A 65 8.70 -22.56 -17.74
C LYS A 65 7.35 -23.29 -17.81
N GLY A 66 6.25 -22.56 -17.69
CA GLY A 66 4.88 -23.10 -17.69
C GLY A 66 4.27 -23.32 -19.07
N ARG A 67 5.00 -23.01 -20.16
CA ARG A 67 4.45 -22.99 -21.54
C ARG A 67 3.79 -24.29 -21.99
N ASN A 68 4.26 -25.44 -21.50
CA ASN A 68 3.73 -26.76 -21.84
C ASN A 68 2.65 -27.25 -20.85
N GLN A 69 2.48 -26.56 -19.72
CA GLN A 69 1.57 -26.97 -18.65
C GLN A 69 0.23 -26.23 -18.67
N SER A 70 0.17 -25.04 -19.28
CA SER A 70 -1.07 -24.27 -19.37
C SER A 70 -1.31 -23.73 -20.78
N ARG A 71 -2.54 -23.90 -21.29
CA ARG A 71 -2.97 -23.33 -22.58
C ARG A 71 -2.97 -21.79 -22.58
N HIS A 72 -3.00 -21.19 -21.39
CA HIS A 72 -3.07 -19.75 -21.17
C HIS A 72 -1.72 -19.12 -20.78
N TRP A 73 -0.60 -19.79 -21.02
CA TRP A 73 0.75 -19.30 -20.68
C TRP A 73 1.05 -17.91 -21.25
N TRP A 74 0.47 -17.62 -22.43
CA TRP A 74 0.62 -16.35 -23.12
C TRP A 74 0.01 -15.17 -22.34
N LEU A 75 -1.03 -15.39 -21.52
CA LEU A 75 -1.60 -14.35 -20.65
C LEU A 75 -0.60 -13.95 -19.56
N VAL A 76 0.09 -14.92 -18.97
CA VAL A 76 1.13 -14.69 -17.96
C VAL A 76 2.34 -14.00 -18.59
N LEU A 77 2.71 -14.39 -19.81
CA LEU A 77 3.77 -13.72 -20.57
C LEU A 77 3.44 -12.25 -20.83
N LEU A 78 2.22 -11.97 -21.31
CA LEU A 78 1.77 -10.59 -21.55
C LEU A 78 1.77 -9.77 -20.26
N TRP A 79 1.27 -10.33 -19.16
CA TRP A 79 1.34 -9.69 -17.84
C TRP A 79 2.78 -9.35 -17.46
N GLY A 80 3.69 -10.32 -17.58
CA GLY A 80 5.10 -10.13 -17.27
C GLY A 80 5.76 -9.04 -18.14
N LEU A 81 5.50 -9.06 -19.44
CA LEU A 81 5.97 -8.04 -20.39
C LEU A 81 5.44 -6.64 -20.03
N THR A 82 4.16 -6.52 -19.71
CA THR A 82 3.60 -5.24 -19.28
C THR A 82 4.26 -4.74 -17.99
N GLY A 83 4.55 -5.62 -17.03
CA GLY A 83 5.27 -5.27 -15.81
C GLY A 83 6.69 -4.74 -16.08
N VAL A 84 7.45 -5.42 -16.94
CA VAL A 84 8.79 -4.95 -17.35
C VAL A 84 8.71 -3.58 -18.02
N ILE A 85 7.78 -3.39 -18.96
CA ILE A 85 7.59 -2.11 -19.66
C ILE A 85 7.26 -1.00 -18.68
N VAL A 86 6.28 -1.22 -17.79
CA VAL A 86 5.89 -0.23 -16.77
C VAL A 86 7.08 0.10 -15.88
N GLY A 87 7.81 -0.90 -15.38
CA GLY A 87 8.99 -0.69 -14.53
C GLY A 87 10.09 0.14 -15.21
N VAL A 88 10.38 -0.12 -16.48
CA VAL A 88 11.35 0.68 -17.26
C VAL A 88 10.85 2.10 -17.47
N LEU A 89 9.58 2.29 -17.84
CA LEU A 89 8.98 3.61 -18.03
C LEU A 89 9.02 4.43 -16.73
N THR A 90 8.79 3.78 -15.58
CA THR A 90 8.90 4.41 -14.26
C THR A 90 10.31 4.89 -13.95
N ALA A 91 11.34 4.13 -14.33
CA ALA A 91 12.73 4.53 -14.13
C ALA A 91 13.13 5.72 -15.03
N ILE A 92 12.60 5.78 -16.26
CA ILE A 92 12.87 6.88 -17.20
C ILE A 92 12.15 8.16 -16.80
N ASN A 93 10.86 8.05 -16.45
CA ASN A 93 10.05 9.21 -16.09
C ASN A 93 9.12 8.88 -14.91
N PRO A 94 9.62 8.99 -13.67
CA PRO A 94 8.83 8.72 -12.48
C PRO A 94 7.67 9.69 -12.30
N ALA A 95 7.73 10.90 -12.86
CA ALA A 95 6.64 11.88 -12.76
C ALA A 95 5.38 11.43 -13.51
N ILE A 96 5.54 10.77 -14.67
CA ILE A 96 4.41 10.20 -15.40
C ILE A 96 3.79 9.04 -14.61
N THR A 97 4.61 8.13 -14.08
CA THR A 97 4.08 7.03 -13.25
C THR A 97 3.39 7.56 -12.00
N ALA A 98 3.94 8.58 -11.35
CA ALA A 98 3.30 9.27 -10.24
C ALA A 98 1.90 9.76 -10.62
N LEU A 99 1.76 10.47 -11.75
CA LEU A 99 0.49 10.95 -12.25
C LEU A 99 -0.51 9.81 -12.50
N VAL A 100 -0.06 8.74 -13.17
CA VAL A 100 -0.91 7.58 -13.49
C VAL A 100 -1.39 6.90 -12.21
N LEU A 101 -0.52 6.71 -11.22
CA LEU A 101 -0.90 6.15 -9.92
C LEU A 101 -1.88 7.05 -9.17
N THR A 102 -1.68 8.36 -9.19
CA THR A 102 -2.62 9.32 -8.59
C THR A 102 -3.99 9.25 -9.25
N ILE A 103 -4.06 9.21 -10.57
CA ILE A 103 -5.32 9.07 -11.31
C ILE A 103 -5.98 7.72 -10.97
N TYR A 104 -5.21 6.64 -10.95
CA TYR A 104 -5.70 5.32 -10.57
C TYR A 104 -6.34 5.33 -9.18
N ILE A 105 -5.67 5.92 -8.18
CA ILE A 105 -6.20 6.06 -6.83
C ILE A 105 -7.45 6.95 -6.82
N GLY A 106 -7.48 8.04 -7.58
CA GLY A 106 -8.65 8.91 -7.72
C GLY A 106 -9.87 8.17 -8.26
N VAL A 107 -9.70 7.41 -9.35
CA VAL A 107 -10.77 6.58 -9.93
C VAL A 107 -11.21 5.50 -8.95
N TRP A 108 -10.27 4.83 -8.27
CA TRP A 108 -10.57 3.85 -7.24
C TRP A 108 -11.39 4.44 -6.09
N ALA A 109 -11.05 5.65 -5.64
CA ALA A 109 -11.78 6.37 -4.61
C ALA A 109 -13.21 6.74 -5.05
N LEU A 110 -13.41 7.11 -6.32
CA LEU A 110 -14.75 7.32 -6.87
C LEU A 110 -15.58 6.05 -6.84
N ILE A 111 -15.04 4.95 -7.38
CA ILE A 111 -15.72 3.64 -7.41
C ILE A 111 -16.08 3.21 -5.98
N THR A 112 -15.12 3.29 -5.07
CA THR A 112 -15.32 2.96 -3.65
C THR A 112 -16.40 3.83 -3.02
N GLY A 113 -16.39 5.14 -3.29
CA GLY A 113 -17.38 6.08 -2.77
C GLY A 113 -18.80 5.73 -3.23
N VAL A 114 -18.97 5.45 -4.53
CA VAL A 114 -20.25 5.01 -5.09
C VAL A 114 -20.70 3.69 -4.46
N LEU A 115 -19.81 2.70 -4.37
CA LEU A 115 -20.13 1.39 -3.79
C LEU A 115 -20.54 1.50 -2.31
N GLN A 116 -19.87 2.34 -1.52
CA GLN A 116 -20.22 2.57 -0.12
C GLN A 116 -21.61 3.22 0.04
N ILE A 117 -21.93 4.21 -0.79
CA ILE A 117 -23.26 4.84 -0.79
C ILE A 117 -24.33 3.83 -1.19
N VAL A 118 -24.10 3.05 -2.24
CA VAL A 118 -25.04 2.00 -2.68
C VAL A 118 -25.22 0.93 -1.60
N ALA A 119 -24.13 0.50 -0.96
CA ALA A 119 -24.18 -0.46 0.14
C ALA A 119 -24.96 0.08 1.35
N ALA A 120 -24.75 1.34 1.72
CA ALA A 120 -25.49 1.99 2.80
C ALA A 120 -27.00 1.99 2.51
N LEU A 121 -27.41 2.34 1.29
CA LEU A 121 -28.82 2.36 0.89
C LEU A 121 -29.46 0.98 0.88
N ARG A 122 -28.70 -0.06 0.49
CA ARG A 122 -29.21 -1.44 0.42
C ARG A 122 -29.25 -2.13 1.79
N LEU A 123 -28.26 -1.91 2.63
CA LEU A 123 -28.10 -2.59 3.93
C LEU A 123 -28.59 -1.74 5.12
N ARG A 124 -29.28 -0.62 4.86
CA ARG A 124 -29.87 0.26 5.89
C ARG A 124 -30.73 -0.46 6.94
N LYS A 125 -31.34 -1.59 6.58
CA LYS A 125 -32.20 -2.38 7.50
C LYS A 125 -31.44 -3.47 8.26
N GLU A 126 -30.21 -3.78 7.86
CA GLU A 126 -29.42 -4.90 8.37
C GLU A 126 -28.25 -4.42 9.25
N ILE A 127 -27.79 -3.17 9.07
CA ILE A 127 -26.58 -2.64 9.73
C ILE A 127 -26.92 -1.43 10.61
N GLN A 128 -26.48 -1.48 11.87
CA GLN A 128 -26.39 -0.30 12.73
C GLN A 128 -25.13 0.50 12.35
N GLY A 129 -25.29 1.75 11.92
CA GLY A 129 -24.18 2.61 11.48
C GLY A 129 -24.17 2.98 9.99
N GLU A 130 -25.30 2.85 9.29
CA GLU A 130 -25.46 3.24 7.88
C GLU A 130 -24.92 4.64 7.55
N TRP A 131 -25.05 5.59 8.48
CA TRP A 131 -24.61 6.97 8.30
C TRP A 131 -23.09 7.07 8.14
N LEU A 132 -22.33 6.19 8.78
CA LEU A 132 -20.86 6.14 8.63
C LEU A 132 -20.47 5.66 7.24
N LEU A 133 -21.24 4.74 6.64
CA LEU A 133 -21.02 4.28 5.27
C LEU A 133 -21.38 5.37 4.25
N VAL A 134 -22.46 6.11 4.48
CA VAL A 134 -22.82 7.28 3.64
C VAL A 134 -21.74 8.35 3.74
N LEU A 135 -21.32 8.70 4.96
CA LEU A 135 -20.28 9.70 5.19
C LEU A 135 -18.95 9.29 4.56
N GLY A 136 -18.51 8.05 4.80
CA GLY A 136 -17.30 7.49 4.20
C GLY A 136 -17.37 7.50 2.67
N GLY A 137 -18.53 7.12 2.12
CA GLY A 137 -18.74 7.10 0.68
C GLY A 137 -18.70 8.49 0.06
N LEU A 138 -19.34 9.47 0.72
CA LEU A 138 -19.32 10.87 0.29
C LEU A 138 -17.90 11.45 0.35
N LEU A 139 -17.17 11.22 1.45
CA LEU A 139 -15.78 11.65 1.60
C LEU A 139 -14.89 11.02 0.53
N SER A 140 -15.03 9.73 0.27
CA SER A 140 -14.28 9.02 -0.79
C SER A 140 -14.60 9.57 -2.17
N LEU A 141 -15.86 9.89 -2.45
CA LEU A 141 -16.28 10.48 -3.72
C LEU A 141 -15.69 11.89 -3.89
N LEU A 142 -15.82 12.74 -2.88
CA LEU A 142 -15.25 14.09 -2.89
C LEU A 142 -13.72 14.06 -3.04
N PHE A 143 -13.07 13.14 -2.34
CA PHE A 143 -11.63 12.92 -2.47
C PHE A 143 -11.25 12.49 -3.88
N GLY A 144 -11.96 11.52 -4.46
CA GLY A 144 -11.74 11.06 -5.84
C GLY A 144 -11.92 12.20 -6.87
N ILE A 145 -12.99 13.00 -6.73
CA ILE A 145 -13.24 14.17 -7.60
C ILE A 145 -12.09 15.19 -7.46
N PHE A 146 -11.70 15.51 -6.23
CA PHE A 146 -10.61 16.46 -5.95
C PHE A 146 -9.28 16.01 -6.58
N VAL A 147 -8.92 14.74 -6.39
CA VAL A 147 -7.69 14.14 -6.93
C VAL A 147 -7.68 14.18 -8.46
N LEU A 148 -8.81 13.87 -9.11
CA LEU A 148 -8.88 13.84 -10.57
C LEU A 148 -8.93 15.25 -11.19
N ALA A 149 -9.56 16.21 -10.52
CA ALA A 149 -9.61 17.60 -10.96
C ALA A 149 -8.22 18.26 -10.89
N GLN A 150 -7.42 17.91 -9.88
CA GLN A 150 -6.08 18.47 -9.69
C GLN A 150 -5.10 17.35 -9.27
N PRO A 151 -4.57 16.56 -10.22
CA PRO A 151 -3.70 15.43 -9.90
C PRO A 151 -2.43 15.81 -9.11
N GLY A 152 -1.88 17.00 -9.37
CA GLY A 152 -0.71 17.50 -8.65
C GLY A 152 -0.96 17.70 -7.15
N SER A 153 -2.09 18.32 -6.79
CA SER A 153 -2.48 18.50 -5.38
C SER A 153 -3.04 17.21 -4.78
N GLY A 154 -3.69 16.36 -5.58
CA GLY A 154 -4.14 15.03 -5.20
C GLY A 154 -3.00 14.14 -4.69
N MET A 155 -1.87 14.10 -5.39
CA MET A 155 -0.67 13.40 -4.94
C MET A 155 -0.17 13.93 -3.58
N MET A 156 -0.12 15.26 -3.42
CA MET A 156 0.30 15.86 -2.16
C MET A 156 -0.64 15.51 -1.01
N ALA A 157 -1.96 15.56 -1.22
CA ALA A 157 -2.93 15.16 -0.22
C ALA A 157 -2.72 13.70 0.22
N MET A 158 -2.48 12.78 -0.73
CA MET A 158 -2.17 11.39 -0.44
C MET A 158 -0.90 11.24 0.40
N LEU A 159 0.17 11.96 0.07
CA LEU A 159 1.43 11.92 0.81
C LEU A 159 1.27 12.44 2.24
N TRP A 160 0.47 13.48 2.45
CA TRP A 160 0.19 13.99 3.79
C TRP A 160 -0.57 12.97 4.65
N VAL A 161 -1.58 12.31 4.08
CA VAL A 161 -2.31 11.24 4.75
C VAL A 161 -1.37 10.07 5.06
N LEU A 162 -0.56 9.65 4.08
CA LEU A 162 0.41 8.57 4.22
C LEU A 162 1.48 8.88 5.28
N ALA A 163 2.00 10.10 5.31
CA ALA A 163 2.96 10.56 6.30
C ALA A 163 2.36 10.56 7.70
N THR A 164 1.15 11.12 7.85
CA THR A 164 0.42 11.13 9.13
C THR A 164 0.20 9.71 9.64
N TYR A 165 -0.27 8.81 8.76
CA TYR A 165 -0.45 7.40 9.08
C TYR A 165 0.87 6.73 9.48
N ALA A 166 1.95 6.95 8.73
CA ALA A 166 3.26 6.36 9.01
C ALA A 166 3.82 6.81 10.37
N VAL A 167 3.66 8.09 10.73
CA VAL A 167 4.08 8.61 12.05
C VAL A 167 3.25 7.98 13.17
N ILE A 168 1.92 7.98 13.05
CA ILE A 168 1.03 7.39 14.07
C ILE A 168 1.35 5.90 14.25
N PHE A 169 1.42 5.16 13.14
CA PHE A 169 1.76 3.74 13.15
C PHE A 169 3.14 3.49 13.77
N GLY A 170 4.13 4.30 13.42
CA GLY A 170 5.48 4.20 13.94
C GLY A 170 5.55 4.45 15.45
N VAL A 171 4.83 5.46 15.95
CA VAL A 171 4.71 5.74 17.40
C VAL A 171 4.07 4.56 18.12
N LEU A 172 2.97 4.01 17.59
CA LEU A 172 2.30 2.84 18.18
C LEU A 172 3.24 1.63 18.24
N MET A 173 4.02 1.38 17.19
CA MET A 173 5.01 0.29 17.14
C MET A 173 6.14 0.47 18.15
N VAL A 174 6.65 1.69 18.33
CA VAL A 174 7.67 2.00 19.34
C VAL A 174 7.11 1.77 20.75
N ILE A 175 5.89 2.22 21.03
CA ILE A 175 5.22 1.98 22.32
C ILE A 175 5.07 0.47 22.57
N LEU A 176 4.62 -0.29 21.57
CA LEU A 176 4.46 -1.74 21.66
C LEU A 176 5.79 -2.45 21.89
N ALA A 177 6.86 -2.02 21.21
CA ALA A 177 8.20 -2.57 21.38
C ALA A 177 8.68 -2.40 22.83
N PHE A 178 8.48 -1.24 23.44
CA PHE A 178 8.82 -1.02 24.85
C PHE A 178 7.94 -1.82 25.80
N LYS A 179 6.64 -1.98 25.51
CA LYS A 179 5.76 -2.86 26.30
C LYS A 179 6.23 -4.31 26.26
N ILE A 180 6.56 -4.85 25.08
CA ILE A 180 7.04 -6.23 24.94
C ILE A 180 8.40 -6.40 25.62
N LYS A 181 9.32 -5.43 25.46
CA LYS A 181 10.62 -5.45 26.14
C LYS A 181 10.46 -5.56 27.66
N LYS A 182 9.51 -4.84 28.26
CA LYS A 182 9.23 -4.91 29.71
C LYS A 182 8.63 -6.24 30.19
N VAL A 183 7.91 -6.95 29.33
CA VAL A 183 7.32 -8.26 29.65
C VAL A 183 8.34 -9.39 29.46
N THR A 184 9.35 -9.13 28.64
CA THR A 184 10.32 -10.13 28.19
C THR A 184 11.67 -10.04 28.93
N ALA A 185 11.93 -8.90 29.60
CA ALA A 185 13.08 -8.64 30.46
C ALA A 185 12.76 -8.95 31.92
#